data_AF-A0A838Q9E4-F1
#
_entry.id   AF-A0A838Q9E4-F1
#
_cell.length_a   1.000
_cell.length_b   1.000
_cell.length_c   1.000
_cell.angle_alpha   90.00
_cell.angle_beta   90.00
_cell.angle_gamma   90.00
#
_symmetry.space_group_name_H-M   'P 1'
#
loop_
_entity.id
_entity.type
_entity.pdbx_description
1 polymer ?
#
loop_
_entity_poly.entity_id
_entity_poly.type
_entity_poly.pdbx_seq_one_letter_code
_entity_poly.pdbx_strand_id
1 'polypeptide(L)'
;MLADHPEQQYRYQRQTVQLNPERLATGNTPFSESIERYTFIPHDNWTGGAGQLYLDRPESDPSRYYYSEWINPFELGELTCLPIPEQHVATTYVNGTVSCQSAVVAGSAVYVQTGNSQLTHQATNVGAETAFSTGLAGTIRDLATDGTYWYATDGATIRRNNAAANPAADWSPADVTEIEWVGDRLAGIDNVAASPEFVDFSSAGVETVRFTFPGATLRGICGGDGYVWWGVNRGDTGVINTWQLDAVAGSTIALTLPAGETVDNLFFYLGNVFLTSRTDDLRIKLYRCVPSEGRLTPQFIVETEAFGQNYPVQFAGLDRFVAFSWGSMHRSPESGIGVIDLESGGYARWQGAAGANGLFGWPVSAVVKWQGDFGFVVSTATGTVGGFYGSDATPVLNPGFLETSVSDLATNVTKILDSVSLTTKPLNGTVQMFYSKDTNGSFVSLGTLSGAAATSASLSAAVSGSSFGFKMLMTPTGSVGPTVKLLSAKSHTLGLVDQVVVIPVDCTDERSGLNGMLTPDSRRGRGREIARTVESLCGSNVYFQDVDWPDEPAGTFQIVSCEMVEKA
;
A
#
# COMPACT_ATOMS: atom_id res chain seq x y z
N MET A 1 33.31 -15.08 53.87
CA MET A 1 32.51 -14.29 54.81
C MET A 1 31.68 -15.24 55.67
N LEU A 2 31.77 -15.17 57.01
CA LEU A 2 30.67 -15.40 57.96
C LEU A 2 31.14 -15.01 59.38
N ALA A 3 30.43 -14.01 59.94
CA ALA A 3 30.28 -13.58 61.33
C ALA A 3 31.51 -13.29 62.21
N ASP A 4 31.71 -12.01 62.57
CA ASP A 4 31.92 -11.64 63.99
C ASP A 4 31.67 -10.15 64.38
N HIS A 5 30.99 -9.34 63.55
CA HIS A 5 30.48 -8.03 63.98
C HIS A 5 29.10 -7.73 63.37
N PRO A 6 27.98 -7.85 64.12
CA PRO A 6 26.63 -7.66 63.58
C PRO A 6 26.25 -6.20 63.31
N GLU A 7 27.07 -5.21 63.68
CA GLU A 7 26.74 -3.78 63.54
C GLU A 7 27.35 -3.10 62.30
N GLN A 8 28.15 -3.82 61.49
CA GLN A 8 28.74 -3.29 60.25
C GLN A 8 28.47 -4.24 59.07
N GLN A 9 27.19 -4.44 58.73
CA GLN A 9 26.84 -5.00 57.42
C GLN A 9 27.07 -3.94 56.34
N TYR A 10 28.28 -3.85 55.79
CA TYR A 10 28.48 -3.26 54.47
C TYR A 10 27.81 -4.21 53.46
N ARG A 11 26.53 -3.97 53.17
CA ARG A 11 25.78 -4.75 52.19
C ARG A 11 26.34 -4.48 50.81
N TYR A 12 26.73 -5.53 50.09
CA TYR A 12 26.86 -5.49 48.63
C TYR A 12 25.50 -5.05 48.06
N GLN A 13 25.48 -3.89 47.38
CA GLN A 13 24.30 -3.43 46.65
C GLN A 13 24.57 -3.57 45.16
N ARG A 14 23.91 -4.55 44.54
CA ARG A 14 23.74 -4.59 43.08
C ARG A 14 22.66 -3.57 42.75
N GLN A 15 23.03 -2.48 42.09
CA GLN A 15 22.07 -1.47 41.65
C GLN A 15 21.96 -1.57 40.13
N THR A 16 20.76 -1.93 39.67
CA THR A 16 20.43 -1.87 38.25
C THR A 16 20.12 -0.41 37.92
N VAL A 17 21.03 0.27 37.24
CA VAL A 17 20.86 1.66 36.83
C VAL A 17 20.48 1.66 35.35
N GLN A 18 19.33 2.24 34.99
CA GLN A 18 19.03 2.49 33.58
C GLN A 18 20.12 3.39 33.00
N LEU A 19 20.73 2.96 31.89
CA LEU A 19 21.63 3.83 31.14
C LEU A 19 20.82 5.00 30.62
N ASN A 20 21.09 6.19 31.13
CA ASN A 20 20.95 7.37 30.28
C ASN A 20 22.14 7.32 29.30
N PRO A 21 21.92 7.45 27.98
CA PRO A 21 23.03 7.64 27.05
C PRO A 21 23.91 8.81 27.52
N GLU A 22 25.22 8.69 27.37
CA GLU A 22 26.18 9.69 27.84
C GLU A 22 25.81 11.09 27.34
N ARG A 23 25.56 11.99 28.30
CA ARG A 23 25.43 13.42 28.06
C ARG A 23 26.82 14.00 27.83
N LEU A 24 27.26 14.10 26.58
CA LEU A 24 28.39 14.99 26.24
C LEU A 24 27.87 16.43 26.15
N ALA A 25 27.63 17.04 27.31
CA ALA A 25 27.36 18.47 27.41
C ALA A 25 28.69 19.24 27.36
N THR A 26 29.10 19.72 26.18
CA THR A 26 30.27 20.59 26.01
C THR A 26 29.91 22.06 25.76
N GLY A 27 28.64 22.46 25.96
CA GLY A 27 28.15 23.82 25.74
C GLY A 27 27.90 24.63 27.03
N ASN A 28 28.05 25.96 26.95
CA ASN A 28 27.92 26.91 28.07
C ASN A 28 26.47 27.12 28.60
N THR A 29 25.50 26.29 28.21
CA THR A 29 24.08 26.40 28.62
C THR A 29 23.50 25.02 29.02
N PRO A 30 23.79 24.52 30.24
CA PRO A 30 23.48 23.14 30.65
C PRO A 30 21.98 22.79 30.85
N PHE A 31 21.05 23.71 30.55
CA PHE A 31 19.60 23.52 30.72
C PHE A 31 18.74 23.90 29.52
N SER A 32 19.32 24.28 28.36
CA SER A 32 18.54 24.64 27.17
C SER A 32 18.42 23.52 26.13
N GLU A 33 19.07 22.37 26.34
CA GLU A 33 19.02 21.24 25.40
C GLU A 33 18.63 19.96 26.16
N SER A 34 17.32 19.71 26.27
CA SER A 34 16.83 18.37 26.58
C SER A 34 17.01 17.50 25.34
N ILE A 35 18.06 16.67 25.31
CA ILE A 35 18.12 15.58 24.32
C ILE A 35 17.00 14.59 24.67
N GLU A 36 16.05 14.46 23.75
CA GLU A 36 14.83 13.69 23.93
C GLU A 36 15.17 12.21 24.13
N ARG A 37 14.85 11.65 25.31
CA ARG A 37 14.82 10.19 25.56
C ARG A 37 13.90 9.43 24.58
N TYR A 38 13.08 10.19 23.86
CA TYR A 38 11.98 9.70 23.06
C TYR A 38 12.32 9.79 21.58
N THR A 39 11.94 8.76 20.86
CA THR A 39 11.85 8.80 19.41
C THR A 39 10.40 9.06 19.03
N PHE A 40 10.21 10.09 18.22
CA PHE A 40 8.92 10.39 17.61
C PHE A 40 8.83 9.73 16.24
N ILE A 41 7.72 9.04 16.00
CA ILE A 41 7.40 8.38 14.73
C ILE A 41 6.26 9.19 14.11
N PRO A 42 6.57 10.16 13.22
CA PRO A 42 5.56 10.97 12.55
C PRO A 42 5.01 10.27 11.31
N HIS A 43 3.71 10.43 11.10
CA HIS A 43 3.02 10.15 9.85
C HIS A 43 2.18 11.40 9.51
N ASP A 44 2.72 12.24 8.64
CA ASP A 44 2.14 13.51 8.18
C ASP A 44 2.02 13.59 6.67
N ASN A 45 2.48 12.58 5.94
CA ASN A 45 2.32 12.45 4.51
C ASN A 45 2.02 10.99 4.14
N TRP A 46 1.08 10.79 3.22
CA TRP A 46 0.64 9.48 2.72
C TRP A 46 0.59 9.42 1.19
N THR A 47 1.04 10.49 0.51
CA THR A 47 0.93 10.63 -0.94
C THR A 47 1.73 9.56 -1.69
N GLY A 48 2.74 8.96 -1.07
CA GLY A 48 3.57 7.90 -1.67
C GLY A 48 2.83 6.59 -1.92
N GLY A 49 1.62 6.43 -1.35
CA GLY A 49 0.75 5.29 -1.58
C GLY A 49 1.05 4.05 -0.72
N ALA A 50 0.31 2.98 -1.00
CA ALA A 50 0.34 1.72 -0.28
C ALA A 50 1.53 0.81 -0.67
N GLY A 51 1.69 -0.29 0.07
CA GLY A 51 2.60 -1.39 -0.27
C GLY A 51 3.94 -1.39 0.47
N GLN A 52 4.16 -0.47 1.42
CA GLN A 52 5.39 -0.45 2.21
C GLN A 52 5.17 -0.97 3.62
N LEU A 53 5.81 -2.10 3.95
CA LEU A 53 5.69 -2.70 5.27
C LEU A 53 6.52 -1.98 6.34
N TYR A 54 7.78 -1.65 6.05
CA TYR A 54 8.69 -1.07 7.03
C TYR A 54 8.95 0.41 6.76
N LEU A 55 8.94 1.23 7.82
CA LEU A 55 9.22 2.66 7.76
C LEU A 55 10.73 2.97 7.79
N ASP A 56 11.50 2.17 8.54
CA ASP A 56 12.86 2.52 8.95
C ASP A 56 13.97 1.83 8.11
N ARG A 57 13.69 1.45 6.85
CA ARG A 57 14.71 0.88 5.96
C ARG A 57 15.34 1.96 5.08
N PRO A 58 16.60 1.78 4.63
CA PRO A 58 17.28 2.76 3.78
C PRO A 58 16.52 3.10 2.48
N GLU A 59 15.78 2.13 1.93
CA GLU A 59 14.95 2.25 0.73
C GLU A 59 13.49 2.63 1.02
N SER A 60 13.11 2.78 2.30
CA SER A 60 11.76 3.17 2.67
C SER A 60 11.49 4.64 2.33
N ASP A 61 10.29 4.90 1.81
CA ASP A 61 9.75 6.24 1.61
C ASP A 61 8.83 6.60 2.80
N PRO A 62 9.12 7.65 3.58
CA PRO A 62 8.28 8.05 4.72
C PRO A 62 6.84 8.43 4.34
N SER A 63 6.59 8.78 3.07
CA SER A 63 5.25 9.12 2.56
C SER A 63 4.44 7.89 2.16
N ARG A 64 5.03 6.69 2.20
CA ARG A 64 4.34 5.42 1.93
C ARG A 64 3.78 4.82 3.20
N TYR A 65 2.72 4.05 3.02
CA TYR A 65 2.05 3.32 4.08
C TYR A 65 1.86 1.86 3.67
N TYR A 66 1.38 1.05 4.60
CA TYR A 66 1.21 -0.38 4.32
C TYR A 66 -0.07 -0.64 3.53
N TYR A 67 -1.20 -0.16 4.05
CA TYR A 67 -2.51 -0.48 3.49
C TYR A 67 -3.55 0.64 3.71
N SER A 68 -4.52 0.81 2.79
CA SER A 68 -5.69 1.68 2.97
C SER A 68 -6.91 1.16 2.21
N GLU A 69 -8.11 1.57 2.63
CA GLU A 69 -9.37 1.37 1.92
C GLU A 69 -10.31 2.54 2.22
N TRP A 70 -11.10 3.00 1.24
CA TRP A 70 -12.10 4.07 1.40
C TRP A 70 -11.56 5.42 1.91
N ILE A 71 -10.28 5.68 1.70
CA ILE A 71 -9.60 6.93 2.05
C ILE A 71 -8.84 7.46 0.84
N ASN A 72 -8.88 8.78 0.64
CA ASN A 72 -7.99 9.50 -0.26
C ASN A 72 -6.71 9.92 0.49
N PRO A 73 -5.53 9.37 0.13
CA PRO A 73 -4.24 9.73 0.72
C PRO A 73 -3.41 10.70 -0.13
N PHE A 74 -3.89 11.11 -1.30
CA PHE A 74 -3.11 11.85 -2.31
C PHE A 74 -3.20 13.37 -2.16
N GLU A 75 -3.98 13.85 -1.20
CA GLU A 75 -3.95 15.24 -0.79
C GLU A 75 -2.81 15.45 0.21
N LEU A 76 -1.91 16.41 -0.09
CA LEU A 76 -0.69 16.58 0.68
C LEU A 76 -1.00 16.87 2.16
N GLY A 77 -0.56 15.96 3.03
CA GLY A 77 -0.79 16.00 4.46
C GLY A 77 -2.26 15.99 4.86
N GLU A 78 -3.14 15.40 4.06
CA GLU A 78 -4.54 15.18 4.38
C GLU A 78 -4.96 13.74 4.07
N LEU A 79 -5.59 13.09 5.04
CA LEU A 79 -6.40 11.90 4.79
C LEU A 79 -7.87 12.27 4.88
N THR A 80 -8.65 11.86 3.89
CA THR A 80 -10.11 12.10 3.85
C THR A 80 -10.86 10.85 3.44
N CYS A 81 -12.09 10.67 3.93
CA CYS A 81 -12.95 9.55 3.50
C CYS A 81 -13.44 9.75 2.07
N LEU A 82 -13.60 8.65 1.34
CA LEU A 82 -14.13 8.65 -0.02
C LEU A 82 -15.66 8.52 -0.05
N PRO A 83 -16.32 9.07 -1.07
CA PRO A 83 -17.76 8.88 -1.27
C PRO A 83 -18.09 7.45 -1.63
N ILE A 84 -19.28 6.99 -1.22
CA ILE A 84 -19.87 5.71 -1.62
C ILE A 84 -20.37 5.87 -3.06
N PRO A 85 -19.95 5.01 -4.00
CA PRO A 85 -20.51 5.00 -5.34
C PRO A 85 -21.92 4.41 -5.30
N GLU A 86 -22.85 5.02 -6.03
CA GLU A 86 -24.23 4.56 -6.17
C GLU A 86 -24.39 3.69 -7.43
N GLN A 87 -25.29 2.71 -7.37
CA GLN A 87 -25.66 1.92 -8.52
C GLN A 87 -26.59 2.72 -9.45
N HIS A 88 -26.08 3.06 -10.63
CA HIS A 88 -26.81 3.83 -11.67
C HIS A 88 -27.44 2.96 -12.75
N VAL A 89 -26.93 1.74 -12.94
CA VAL A 89 -27.52 0.73 -13.83
C VAL A 89 -27.51 -0.60 -13.11
N ALA A 90 -28.68 -1.20 -12.94
CA ALA A 90 -28.82 -2.52 -12.35
C ALA A 90 -28.84 -3.61 -13.43
N THR A 91 -28.17 -4.74 -13.18
CA THR A 91 -28.18 -5.88 -14.09
C THR A 91 -28.07 -7.21 -13.36
N THR A 92 -28.80 -8.21 -13.84
CA THR A 92 -28.65 -9.61 -13.42
C THR A 92 -27.95 -10.44 -14.49
N TYR A 93 -27.42 -9.78 -15.53
CA TYR A 93 -26.85 -10.45 -16.67
C TYR A 93 -25.53 -11.11 -16.30
N VAL A 94 -25.53 -12.43 -16.33
CA VAL A 94 -24.31 -13.23 -16.20
C VAL A 94 -24.05 -13.86 -17.54
N ASN A 95 -22.91 -13.52 -18.12
CA ASN A 95 -22.46 -14.15 -19.34
C ASN A 95 -21.45 -15.21 -18.93
N GLY A 96 -21.64 -16.46 -19.37
CA GLY A 96 -21.08 -17.70 -18.81
C GLY A 96 -19.60 -17.71 -18.38
N THR A 97 -18.76 -18.56 -18.99
CA THR A 97 -17.40 -18.85 -18.50
C THR A 97 -16.36 -17.77 -18.84
N VAL A 98 -16.65 -16.86 -19.78
CA VAL A 98 -15.70 -15.79 -20.17
C VAL A 98 -16.47 -14.54 -20.59
N SER A 99 -16.65 -13.60 -19.66
CA SER A 99 -17.48 -12.43 -19.93
C SER A 99 -17.26 -11.26 -18.99
N CYS A 100 -16.79 -10.16 -19.54
CA CYS A 100 -16.80 -8.88 -18.84
C CYS A 100 -18.06 -8.14 -19.26
N GLN A 101 -18.95 -7.83 -18.32
CA GLN A 101 -19.90 -6.75 -18.57
C GLN A 101 -19.05 -5.52 -18.88
N SER A 102 -19.11 -5.07 -20.13
CA SER A 102 -18.29 -3.94 -20.56
C SER A 102 -19.10 -2.66 -20.44
N ALA A 103 -18.40 -1.54 -20.25
CA ALA A 103 -19.00 -0.22 -20.30
C ALA A 103 -18.09 0.76 -21.03
N VAL A 104 -18.69 1.69 -21.76
CA VAL A 104 -18.00 2.80 -22.42
C VAL A 104 -18.81 4.08 -22.27
N VAL A 105 -18.15 5.22 -22.39
CA VAL A 105 -18.79 6.54 -22.33
C VAL A 105 -18.69 7.21 -23.70
N ALA A 106 -19.84 7.51 -24.30
CA ALA A 106 -19.93 8.23 -25.56
C ALA A 106 -20.83 9.46 -25.39
N GLY A 107 -20.31 10.63 -25.73
CA GLY A 107 -20.91 11.92 -25.37
C GLY A 107 -20.93 12.09 -23.85
N SER A 108 -22.11 12.38 -23.30
CA SER A 108 -22.31 12.49 -21.84
C SER A 108 -22.80 11.20 -21.19
N ALA A 109 -23.11 10.17 -21.97
CA ALA A 109 -23.79 8.98 -21.50
C ALA A 109 -22.86 7.79 -21.34
N VAL A 110 -23.13 6.98 -20.33
CA VAL A 110 -22.52 5.65 -20.19
C VAL A 110 -23.42 4.61 -20.86
N TYR A 111 -22.80 3.66 -21.54
CA TYR A 111 -23.42 2.51 -22.17
C TYR A 111 -22.87 1.25 -21.52
N VAL A 112 -23.73 0.47 -20.88
CA VAL A 112 -23.37 -0.69 -20.07
C VAL A 112 -23.96 -1.94 -20.69
N GLN A 113 -23.18 -3.00 -20.83
CA GLN A 113 -23.70 -4.29 -21.31
C GLN A 113 -24.61 -4.95 -20.27
N THR A 114 -25.89 -5.08 -20.62
CA THR A 114 -26.92 -5.68 -19.76
C THR A 114 -27.55 -6.94 -20.36
N GLY A 115 -27.05 -7.40 -21.50
CA GLY A 115 -27.46 -8.65 -22.15
C GLY A 115 -26.47 -9.07 -23.24
N ASN A 116 -26.70 -10.22 -23.87
CA ASN A 116 -25.82 -10.74 -24.93
C ASN A 116 -25.59 -9.69 -26.03
N SER A 117 -26.67 -9.16 -26.58
CA SER A 117 -26.64 -8.11 -27.61
C SER A 117 -27.42 -6.87 -27.17
N GLN A 118 -27.34 -6.54 -25.87
CA GLN A 118 -28.07 -5.42 -25.28
C GLN A 118 -27.14 -4.49 -24.51
N LEU A 119 -27.31 -3.19 -24.73
CA LEU A 119 -26.73 -2.13 -23.92
C LEU A 119 -27.84 -1.39 -23.18
N THR A 120 -27.54 -0.93 -21.97
CA THR A 120 -28.35 0.04 -21.24
C THR A 120 -27.62 1.37 -21.21
N HIS A 121 -28.32 2.40 -21.63
CA HIS A 121 -27.83 3.77 -21.71
C HIS A 121 -28.30 4.58 -20.48
N GLN A 122 -27.37 5.30 -19.86
CA GLN A 122 -27.63 6.23 -18.77
C GLN A 122 -26.94 7.58 -19.04
N ALA A 123 -27.75 8.63 -19.24
CA ALA A 123 -27.25 9.94 -19.68
C ALA A 123 -26.73 10.83 -18.54
N THR A 124 -27.33 10.72 -17.36
CA THR A 124 -27.00 11.53 -16.17
C THR A 124 -27.06 10.65 -14.91
N ASN A 125 -26.54 11.11 -13.78
CA ASN A 125 -26.53 10.37 -12.51
C ASN A 125 -27.90 10.36 -11.80
N VAL A 126 -28.92 11.01 -12.36
CA VAL A 126 -30.30 11.04 -11.85
C VAL A 126 -31.33 10.71 -12.94
N GLY A 127 -30.86 10.30 -14.12
CA GLY A 127 -31.68 10.05 -15.30
C GLY A 127 -32.34 8.67 -15.29
N ALA A 128 -33.30 8.47 -16.19
CA ALA A 128 -33.86 7.15 -16.44
C ALA A 128 -32.96 6.34 -17.39
N GLU A 129 -32.74 5.08 -17.02
CA GLU A 129 -32.03 4.11 -17.84
C GLU A 129 -32.85 3.74 -19.09
N THR A 130 -32.18 3.48 -20.21
CA THR A 130 -32.83 3.01 -21.45
C THR A 130 -32.08 1.82 -22.04
N ALA A 131 -32.68 0.63 -21.95
CA ALA A 131 -32.13 -0.58 -22.57
C ALA A 131 -32.50 -0.68 -24.07
N PHE A 132 -31.54 -1.10 -24.89
CA PHE A 132 -31.74 -1.29 -26.34
C PHE A 132 -30.83 -2.40 -26.89
N SER A 133 -31.25 -3.01 -28.00
CA SER A 133 -30.46 -4.01 -28.71
C SER A 133 -29.36 -3.37 -29.55
N THR A 134 -28.14 -3.92 -29.56
CA THR A 134 -27.04 -3.50 -30.44
C THR A 134 -27.19 -4.05 -31.87
N GLY A 135 -28.08 -5.01 -32.07
CA GLY A 135 -28.30 -5.65 -33.37
C GLY A 135 -27.24 -6.69 -33.74
N LEU A 136 -26.28 -6.95 -32.86
CA LEU A 136 -25.34 -8.08 -32.97
C LEU A 136 -26.10 -9.41 -32.87
N ALA A 137 -25.64 -10.40 -33.63
CA ALA A 137 -26.22 -11.74 -33.62
C ALA A 137 -25.70 -12.56 -32.44
N GLY A 138 -24.43 -12.36 -32.07
CA GLY A 138 -23.78 -13.00 -30.94
C GLY A 138 -23.78 -12.15 -29.66
N THR A 139 -22.96 -12.60 -28.72
CA THR A 139 -22.71 -11.88 -27.47
C THR A 139 -21.63 -10.83 -27.67
N ILE A 140 -21.85 -9.61 -27.20
CA ILE A 140 -20.85 -8.55 -27.14
C ILE A 140 -19.63 -9.08 -26.40
N ARG A 141 -18.49 -9.08 -27.10
CA ARG A 141 -17.17 -9.47 -26.60
C ARG A 141 -16.39 -8.29 -26.07
N ASP A 142 -16.50 -7.15 -26.72
CA ASP A 142 -15.77 -5.95 -26.36
C ASP A 142 -16.51 -4.67 -26.80
N LEU A 143 -16.22 -3.57 -26.11
CA LEU A 143 -16.76 -2.23 -26.35
C LEU A 143 -15.62 -1.21 -26.42
N ALA A 144 -15.68 -0.33 -27.42
CA ALA A 144 -14.77 0.81 -27.54
C ALA A 144 -15.55 2.11 -27.74
N THR A 145 -14.88 3.25 -27.59
CA THR A 145 -15.47 4.56 -27.88
C THR A 145 -14.44 5.52 -28.45
N ASP A 146 -14.88 6.37 -29.39
CA ASP A 146 -14.13 7.53 -29.87
C ASP A 146 -14.52 8.83 -29.14
N GLY A 147 -15.30 8.71 -28.05
CA GLY A 147 -15.87 9.80 -27.29
C GLY A 147 -17.18 10.37 -27.88
N THR A 148 -17.52 10.07 -29.13
CA THR A 148 -18.79 10.46 -29.78
C THR A 148 -19.71 9.26 -30.00
N TYR A 149 -19.16 8.17 -30.49
CA TYR A 149 -19.82 6.91 -30.77
C TYR A 149 -19.31 5.82 -29.83
N TRP A 150 -20.18 4.87 -29.53
CA TRP A 150 -19.78 3.57 -29.01
C TRP A 150 -19.63 2.59 -30.18
N TYR A 151 -18.73 1.63 -30.00
CA TYR A 151 -18.46 0.51 -30.89
C TYR A 151 -18.63 -0.78 -30.10
N ALA A 152 -19.22 -1.80 -30.72
CA ALA A 152 -19.41 -3.10 -30.09
C ALA A 152 -19.11 -4.22 -31.09
N THR A 153 -18.37 -5.24 -30.66
CA THR A 153 -18.11 -6.44 -31.47
C THR A 153 -18.63 -7.70 -30.79
N ASP A 154 -19.12 -8.67 -31.58
CA ASP A 154 -19.42 -10.03 -31.12
C ASP A 154 -18.38 -11.08 -31.55
N GLY A 155 -17.31 -10.65 -32.22
CA GLY A 155 -16.33 -11.52 -32.86
C GLY A 155 -16.67 -11.90 -34.30
N ALA A 156 -17.75 -11.37 -34.86
CA ALA A 156 -18.13 -11.57 -36.26
C ALA A 156 -18.48 -10.26 -37.00
N THR A 157 -19.01 -9.26 -36.27
CA THR A 157 -19.34 -7.95 -36.83
C THR A 157 -19.10 -6.85 -35.83
N ILE A 158 -18.90 -5.63 -36.33
CA ILE A 158 -18.79 -4.43 -35.51
C ILE A 158 -20.01 -3.53 -35.74
N ARG A 159 -20.66 -3.14 -34.64
CA ARG A 159 -21.77 -2.20 -34.61
C ARG A 159 -21.31 -0.86 -34.03
N ARG A 160 -21.87 0.23 -34.53
CA ARG A 160 -21.58 1.60 -34.08
C ARG A 160 -22.87 2.40 -33.96
N ASN A 161 -23.02 3.16 -32.87
CA ASN A 161 -24.05 4.19 -32.75
C ASN A 161 -23.65 5.25 -31.70
N ASN A 162 -24.47 6.29 -31.56
CA ASN A 162 -24.36 7.29 -30.49
C ASN A 162 -25.71 7.61 -29.83
N ALA A 163 -26.72 6.76 -30.07
CA ALA A 163 -28.06 6.88 -29.51
C ALA A 163 -28.43 5.60 -28.75
N ALA A 164 -29.42 5.71 -27.87
CA ALA A 164 -30.06 4.60 -27.18
C ALA A 164 -31.03 3.83 -28.10
N ALA A 165 -30.52 3.34 -29.24
CA ALA A 165 -31.32 2.68 -30.27
C ALA A 165 -30.51 1.65 -31.06
N ASN A 166 -31.22 0.70 -31.66
CA ASN A 166 -30.62 -0.33 -32.50
C ASN A 166 -29.95 0.29 -33.75
N PRO A 167 -28.66 0.01 -34.00
CA PRO A 167 -28.01 0.36 -35.26
C PRO A 167 -28.74 -0.26 -36.46
N ALA A 168 -28.91 0.52 -37.53
CA ALA A 168 -29.63 0.05 -38.72
C ALA A 168 -28.88 -1.03 -39.52
N ALA A 169 -27.54 -1.05 -39.45
CA ALA A 169 -26.68 -1.97 -40.19
C ALA A 169 -25.36 -2.21 -39.44
N ASP A 170 -24.61 -3.22 -39.87
CA ASP A 170 -23.20 -3.41 -39.47
C ASP A 170 -22.38 -2.20 -39.91
N TRP A 171 -21.49 -1.72 -39.03
CA TRP A 171 -20.50 -0.71 -39.41
C TRP A 171 -19.31 -1.37 -40.13
N SER A 172 -18.92 -2.56 -39.68
CA SER A 172 -17.91 -3.39 -40.34
C SER A 172 -18.29 -4.87 -40.25
N PRO A 173 -18.05 -5.67 -41.31
CA PRO A 173 -18.27 -7.11 -41.30
C PRO A 173 -17.05 -7.91 -40.77
N ALA A 174 -16.11 -7.25 -40.08
CA ALA A 174 -14.86 -7.87 -39.62
C ALA A 174 -15.03 -8.72 -38.34
N ASP A 175 -14.25 -9.80 -38.27
CA ASP A 175 -14.29 -10.81 -37.21
C ASP A 175 -13.28 -10.49 -36.08
N VAL A 176 -13.46 -9.39 -35.34
CA VAL A 176 -12.51 -8.98 -34.28
C VAL A 176 -13.01 -9.29 -32.87
N THR A 177 -12.14 -9.80 -32.01
CA THR A 177 -12.46 -10.19 -30.63
C THR A 177 -12.27 -9.08 -29.59
N GLU A 178 -11.32 -8.18 -29.83
CA GLU A 178 -11.04 -7.00 -28.98
C GLU A 178 -10.89 -5.79 -29.91
N ILE A 179 -11.36 -4.63 -29.48
CA ILE A 179 -11.35 -3.38 -30.22
C ILE A 179 -10.95 -2.21 -29.31
N GLU A 180 -10.21 -1.25 -29.85
CA GLU A 180 -9.85 -0.03 -29.12
C GLU A 180 -9.73 1.15 -30.09
N TRP A 181 -10.06 2.36 -29.62
CA TRP A 181 -9.84 3.57 -30.40
C TRP A 181 -8.41 4.08 -30.23
N VAL A 182 -7.62 4.07 -31.30
CA VAL A 182 -6.19 4.44 -31.29
C VAL A 182 -5.87 5.38 -32.46
N GLY A 183 -5.19 6.50 -32.20
CA GLY A 183 -4.70 7.38 -33.28
C GLY A 183 -5.75 7.77 -34.32
N ASP A 184 -6.93 8.20 -33.86
CA ASP A 184 -8.09 8.61 -34.66
C ASP A 184 -8.73 7.54 -35.54
N ARG A 185 -8.52 6.25 -35.21
CA ARG A 185 -9.20 5.13 -35.85
C ARG A 185 -9.48 4.02 -34.86
N LEU A 186 -10.36 3.09 -35.26
CA LEU A 186 -10.52 1.85 -34.53
C LEU A 186 -9.38 0.90 -34.92
N ALA A 187 -8.79 0.23 -33.94
CA ALA A 187 -7.94 -0.94 -34.13
C ALA A 187 -8.61 -2.17 -33.51
N GLY A 188 -8.21 -3.35 -33.97
CA GLY A 188 -8.76 -4.59 -33.48
C GLY A 188 -7.75 -5.72 -33.45
N ILE A 189 -8.07 -6.71 -32.62
CA ILE A 189 -7.40 -8.00 -32.56
C ILE A 189 -8.39 -9.07 -33.02
N ASP A 190 -8.02 -9.80 -34.07
CA ASP A 190 -8.68 -11.01 -34.49
C ASP A 190 -7.92 -12.23 -33.94
N ASN A 191 -8.47 -12.87 -32.90
CA ASN A 191 -7.98 -14.16 -32.39
C ASN A 191 -8.78 -15.37 -32.94
N VAL A 192 -9.77 -15.14 -33.81
CA VAL A 192 -10.59 -16.18 -34.47
C VAL A 192 -9.87 -16.71 -35.72
N ALA A 193 -9.10 -15.87 -36.40
CA ALA A 193 -8.27 -16.27 -37.52
C ALA A 193 -7.31 -17.42 -37.16
N ALA A 194 -7.00 -18.27 -38.15
CA ALA A 194 -6.06 -19.39 -37.99
C ALA A 194 -4.66 -18.92 -37.57
N SER A 195 -4.31 -17.68 -37.87
CA SER A 195 -3.17 -16.97 -37.29
C SER A 195 -3.67 -15.63 -36.81
N PRO A 196 -3.59 -15.33 -35.50
CA PRO A 196 -4.14 -14.08 -34.98
C PRO A 196 -3.59 -12.83 -35.67
N GLU A 197 -4.46 -11.86 -35.89
CA GLU A 197 -4.18 -10.68 -36.69
C GLU A 197 -4.39 -9.41 -35.88
N PHE A 198 -3.51 -8.43 -36.11
CA PHE A 198 -3.71 -7.05 -35.70
C PHE A 198 -4.19 -6.24 -36.91
N VAL A 199 -5.33 -5.58 -36.76
CA VAL A 199 -6.04 -4.88 -37.83
C VAL A 199 -6.31 -3.42 -37.44
N ASP A 200 -6.41 -2.53 -38.43
CA ASP A 200 -7.00 -1.20 -38.25
C ASP A 200 -8.14 -0.98 -39.24
N PHE A 201 -8.99 -0.01 -38.91
CA PHE A 201 -10.19 0.29 -39.67
C PHE A 201 -10.14 1.70 -40.24
N SER A 202 -10.57 1.85 -41.49
CA SER A 202 -10.91 3.17 -42.02
C SER A 202 -12.15 3.75 -41.33
N SER A 203 -12.40 5.06 -41.50
CA SER A 203 -13.60 5.72 -40.99
C SER A 203 -14.93 5.14 -41.52
N ALA A 204 -14.86 4.44 -42.66
CA ALA A 204 -15.98 3.74 -43.28
C ALA A 204 -16.15 2.29 -42.80
N GLY A 205 -15.32 1.80 -41.86
CA GLY A 205 -15.38 0.44 -41.34
C GLY A 205 -14.72 -0.61 -42.24
N VAL A 206 -13.94 -0.20 -43.25
CA VAL A 206 -13.12 -1.14 -44.04
C VAL A 206 -11.90 -1.54 -43.23
N GLU A 207 -11.75 -2.84 -43.01
CA GLU A 207 -10.64 -3.49 -42.32
C GLU A 207 -9.36 -3.51 -43.17
N THR A 208 -8.22 -3.38 -42.51
CA THR A 208 -6.89 -3.63 -43.10
C THR A 208 -6.04 -4.44 -42.13
N VAL A 209 -5.67 -5.65 -42.55
CA VAL A 209 -4.71 -6.49 -41.83
C VAL A 209 -3.33 -5.86 -41.89
N ARG A 210 -2.76 -5.56 -40.72
CA ARG A 210 -1.42 -4.98 -40.62
C ARG A 210 -0.38 -6.04 -40.34
N PHE A 211 -0.65 -6.92 -39.37
CA PHE A 211 0.32 -7.91 -38.90
C PHE A 211 -0.37 -9.23 -38.53
N THR A 212 0.32 -10.33 -38.76
CA THR A 212 -0.15 -11.70 -38.44
C THR A 212 0.85 -12.37 -37.49
N PHE A 213 0.35 -13.08 -36.49
CA PHE A 213 1.15 -13.70 -35.42
C PHE A 213 0.85 -15.20 -35.27
N PRO A 214 1.39 -16.07 -36.14
CA PRO A 214 1.16 -17.51 -36.06
C PRO A 214 1.59 -18.10 -34.72
N GLY A 215 0.73 -18.94 -34.13
CA GLY A 215 1.01 -19.65 -32.88
C GLY A 215 1.04 -18.77 -31.62
N ALA A 216 0.49 -17.56 -31.69
CA ALA A 216 0.35 -16.66 -30.55
C ALA A 216 -1.12 -16.50 -30.13
N THR A 217 -1.35 -15.76 -29.06
CA THR A 217 -2.64 -15.15 -28.73
C THR A 217 -2.40 -13.67 -28.48
N LEU A 218 -3.20 -12.82 -29.10
CA LEU A 218 -3.08 -11.37 -28.94
C LEU A 218 -4.00 -10.90 -27.81
N ARG A 219 -3.57 -9.87 -27.07
CA ARG A 219 -4.28 -9.32 -25.91
C ARG A 219 -3.97 -7.85 -25.71
N GLY A 220 -4.98 -7.05 -25.41
CA GLY A 220 -4.83 -5.65 -25.01
C GLY A 220 -4.34 -4.78 -26.16
N ILE A 221 -4.99 -3.64 -26.36
CA ILE A 221 -4.61 -2.66 -27.38
C ILE A 221 -4.65 -1.30 -26.70
N CYS A 222 -3.64 -0.47 -26.93
CA CYS A 222 -3.73 0.94 -26.58
C CYS A 222 -2.93 1.80 -27.55
N GLY A 223 -3.37 3.05 -27.75
CA GLY A 223 -2.71 4.02 -28.61
C GLY A 223 -2.21 5.22 -27.81
N GLY A 224 -0.98 5.66 -28.09
CA GLY A 224 -0.41 6.83 -27.43
C GLY A 224 1.03 7.11 -27.80
N ASP A 225 1.45 8.36 -27.61
CA ASP A 225 2.81 8.83 -27.91
C ASP A 225 3.24 8.60 -29.37
N GLY A 226 2.28 8.57 -30.31
CA GLY A 226 2.54 8.29 -31.73
C GLY A 226 2.66 6.80 -32.09
N TYR A 227 2.40 5.90 -31.15
CA TYR A 227 2.49 4.45 -31.33
C TYR A 227 1.18 3.76 -30.98
N VAL A 228 1.02 2.54 -31.49
CA VAL A 228 0.05 1.56 -31.02
C VAL A 228 0.81 0.42 -30.36
N TRP A 229 0.32 -0.02 -29.20
CA TRP A 229 0.90 -1.08 -28.40
C TRP A 229 -0.11 -2.22 -28.24
N TRP A 230 0.35 -3.46 -28.34
CA TRP A 230 -0.49 -4.64 -28.09
C TRP A 230 0.31 -5.80 -27.54
N GLY A 231 -0.34 -6.67 -26.78
CA GLY A 231 0.23 -7.89 -26.24
C GLY A 231 0.25 -9.04 -27.24
N VAL A 232 1.32 -9.82 -27.21
CA VAL A 232 1.47 -11.09 -27.93
C VAL A 232 1.96 -12.14 -26.96
N ASN A 233 1.11 -13.11 -26.66
CA ASN A 233 1.42 -14.23 -25.76
C ASN A 233 1.80 -15.47 -26.57
N ARG A 234 2.93 -16.09 -26.24
CA ARG A 234 3.40 -17.36 -26.82
C ARG A 234 3.80 -18.31 -25.70
N GLY A 235 3.00 -19.33 -25.45
CA GLY A 235 3.20 -20.20 -24.30
C GLY A 235 3.08 -19.40 -22.99
N ASP A 236 4.12 -19.44 -22.17
CA ASP A 236 4.24 -18.81 -20.85
C ASP A 236 4.95 -17.45 -20.88
N THR A 237 5.16 -16.88 -22.06
CA THR A 237 5.88 -15.60 -22.24
C THR A 237 5.02 -14.60 -22.99
N GLY A 238 4.78 -13.45 -22.35
CA GLY A 238 4.16 -12.27 -22.94
C GLY A 238 5.18 -11.27 -23.47
N VAL A 239 4.93 -10.73 -24.66
CA VAL A 239 5.67 -9.59 -25.20
C VAL A 239 4.71 -8.47 -25.59
N ILE A 240 5.12 -7.23 -25.39
CA ILE A 240 4.43 -6.07 -25.92
C ILE A 240 5.06 -5.72 -27.26
N ASN A 241 4.26 -5.71 -28.31
CA ASN A 241 4.65 -5.18 -29.60
C ASN A 241 4.26 -3.71 -29.73
N THR A 242 4.97 -3.02 -30.61
CA THR A 242 4.70 -1.65 -30.99
C THR A 242 4.68 -1.49 -32.50
N TRP A 243 3.92 -0.52 -32.95
CA TRP A 243 3.95 -0.01 -34.30
C TRP A 243 3.78 1.51 -34.25
N GLN A 244 4.67 2.23 -34.93
CA GLN A 244 4.51 3.66 -35.10
C GLN A 244 3.32 3.91 -36.03
N LEU A 245 2.37 4.74 -35.60
CA LEU A 245 1.14 4.99 -36.33
C LEU A 245 1.47 5.42 -37.77
N ASP A 246 0.82 4.80 -38.75
CA ASP A 246 1.00 5.03 -40.20
C ASP A 246 2.39 4.72 -40.76
N ALA A 247 3.28 4.11 -39.98
CA ALA A 247 4.56 3.66 -40.50
C ALA A 247 4.37 2.48 -41.45
N VAL A 248 5.13 2.50 -42.55
CA VAL A 248 5.21 1.39 -43.51
C VAL A 248 6.01 0.21 -42.93
N ALA A 249 6.87 0.48 -41.95
CA ALA A 249 7.71 -0.52 -41.30
C ALA A 249 6.87 -1.51 -40.47
N GLY A 250 7.44 -2.71 -40.26
CA GLY A 250 6.83 -3.76 -39.45
C GLY A 250 6.73 -3.41 -37.96
N SER A 251 5.98 -4.22 -37.21
CA SER A 251 5.96 -4.13 -35.76
C SER A 251 7.32 -4.48 -35.15
N THR A 252 7.61 -3.95 -33.96
CA THR A 252 8.79 -4.31 -33.17
C THR A 252 8.41 -4.68 -31.75
N ILE A 253 9.25 -5.46 -31.06
CA ILE A 253 9.01 -5.79 -29.64
C ILE A 253 9.42 -4.59 -28.80
N ALA A 254 8.48 -4.05 -28.02
CA ALA A 254 8.68 -2.93 -27.11
C ALA A 254 9.20 -3.36 -25.73
N LEU A 255 8.66 -4.48 -25.22
CA LEU A 255 8.98 -5.06 -23.91
C LEU A 255 8.76 -6.57 -23.94
N THR A 256 9.62 -7.31 -23.25
CA THR A 256 9.45 -8.73 -22.97
C THR A 256 9.21 -8.88 -21.47
N LEU A 257 8.13 -9.55 -21.09
CA LEU A 257 7.84 -9.85 -19.69
C LEU A 257 8.77 -10.94 -19.13
N PRO A 258 8.92 -11.03 -17.80
CA PRO A 258 9.58 -12.17 -17.16
C PRO A 258 8.93 -13.51 -17.58
N ALA A 259 9.71 -14.59 -17.55
CA ALA A 259 9.19 -15.93 -17.84
C ALA A 259 8.09 -16.32 -16.83
N GLY A 260 7.02 -16.94 -17.32
CA GLY A 260 5.84 -17.29 -16.51
C GLY A 260 4.82 -16.15 -16.38
N GLU A 261 5.00 -15.06 -17.14
CA GLU A 261 4.06 -13.95 -17.21
C GLU A 261 3.54 -13.76 -18.64
N THR A 262 2.23 -13.62 -18.77
CA THR A 262 1.53 -13.31 -20.02
C THR A 262 0.86 -11.94 -19.94
N VAL A 263 0.74 -11.26 -21.08
CA VAL A 263 0.04 -9.97 -21.17
C VAL A 263 -1.45 -10.20 -20.98
N ASP A 264 -2.06 -9.38 -20.13
CA ASP A 264 -3.49 -9.41 -19.85
C ASP A 264 -4.20 -8.22 -20.50
N ASN A 265 -3.83 -6.99 -20.14
CA ASN A 265 -4.41 -5.78 -20.73
C ASN A 265 -3.38 -4.62 -20.82
N LEU A 266 -3.70 -3.64 -21.65
CA LEU A 266 -2.91 -2.44 -21.88
C LEU A 266 -3.80 -1.19 -21.85
N PHE A 267 -3.27 -0.09 -21.32
CA PHE A 267 -3.96 1.19 -21.30
C PHE A 267 -2.97 2.34 -21.41
N PHE A 268 -3.25 3.34 -22.25
CA PHE A 268 -2.38 4.51 -22.36
C PHE A 268 -3.04 5.73 -21.72
N TYR A 269 -2.30 6.43 -20.86
CA TYR A 269 -2.77 7.68 -20.28
C TYR A 269 -1.62 8.61 -19.87
N LEU A 270 -1.73 9.89 -20.24
CA LEU A 270 -0.77 10.96 -19.93
C LEU A 270 0.71 10.55 -20.13
N GLY A 271 1.03 9.94 -21.26
CA GLY A 271 2.42 9.56 -21.60
C GLY A 271 2.92 8.29 -20.92
N ASN A 272 2.03 7.49 -20.33
CA ASN A 272 2.38 6.21 -19.71
C ASN A 272 1.55 5.10 -20.33
N VAL A 273 2.16 3.91 -20.48
CA VAL A 273 1.45 2.67 -20.80
C VAL A 273 1.32 1.86 -19.51
N PHE A 274 0.10 1.64 -19.06
CA PHE A 274 -0.23 0.72 -17.99
C PHE A 274 -0.38 -0.67 -18.57
N LEU A 275 0.26 -1.64 -17.93
CA LEU A 275 0.30 -3.02 -18.36
C LEU A 275 -0.10 -3.90 -17.19
N THR A 276 -1.07 -4.77 -17.40
CA THR A 276 -1.29 -5.92 -16.52
C THR A 276 -0.69 -7.18 -17.13
N SER A 277 0.05 -7.91 -16.31
CA SER A 277 0.48 -9.27 -16.63
C SER A 277 -0.21 -10.27 -15.71
N ARG A 278 -0.34 -11.51 -16.19
CA ARG A 278 -0.91 -12.63 -15.47
C ARG A 278 0.13 -13.73 -15.30
N THR A 279 0.20 -14.26 -14.10
CA THR A 279 0.99 -15.45 -13.74
C THR A 279 0.11 -16.71 -13.68
N ASP A 280 0.74 -17.88 -13.71
CA ASP A 280 0.04 -19.18 -13.68
C ASP A 280 -0.83 -19.40 -12.42
N ASP A 281 -0.54 -18.69 -11.34
CA ASP A 281 -1.30 -18.73 -10.08
C ASP A 281 -2.42 -17.69 -9.99
N LEU A 282 -2.82 -17.12 -11.13
CA LEU A 282 -3.93 -16.16 -11.27
C LEU A 282 -3.70 -14.84 -10.52
N ARG A 283 -2.46 -14.50 -10.19
CA ARG A 283 -2.11 -13.16 -9.74
C ARG A 283 -1.97 -12.23 -10.93
N ILE A 284 -2.31 -10.97 -10.70
CA ILE A 284 -2.15 -9.91 -11.68
C ILE A 284 -1.08 -8.96 -11.17
N LYS A 285 -0.09 -8.69 -12.01
CA LYS A 285 0.93 -7.68 -11.74
C LYS A 285 0.63 -6.46 -12.58
N LEU A 286 0.70 -5.30 -11.95
CA LEU A 286 0.49 -4.02 -12.58
C LEU A 286 1.83 -3.29 -12.74
N TYR A 287 2.09 -2.88 -13.97
CA TYR A 287 3.26 -2.09 -14.34
C TYR A 287 2.82 -0.74 -14.89
N ARG A 288 3.57 0.30 -14.52
CA ARG A 288 3.59 1.59 -15.20
C ARG A 288 4.80 1.60 -16.12
N CYS A 289 4.58 1.67 -17.42
CA CYS A 289 5.65 1.71 -18.41
C CYS A 289 5.82 3.12 -18.97
N VAL A 290 7.06 3.61 -19.00
CA VAL A 290 7.41 4.88 -19.66
C VAL A 290 7.83 4.58 -21.10
N PRO A 291 7.11 5.09 -22.11
CA PRO A 291 7.49 4.97 -23.52
C PRO A 291 8.70 5.84 -23.86
N SER A 292 9.56 5.31 -24.74
CA SER A 292 10.67 6.04 -25.35
C SER A 292 11.04 5.37 -26.67
N GLU A 293 10.84 6.05 -27.80
CA GLU A 293 11.27 5.60 -29.15
C GLU A 293 10.81 4.16 -29.51
N GLY A 294 9.54 3.83 -29.25
CA GLY A 294 9.02 2.48 -29.54
C GLY A 294 9.44 1.41 -28.50
N ARG A 295 10.07 1.81 -27.39
CA ARG A 295 10.41 0.92 -26.26
C ARG A 295 9.61 1.29 -25.02
N LEU A 296 9.40 0.32 -24.14
CA LEU A 296 8.72 0.51 -22.86
C LEU A 296 9.67 0.15 -21.72
N THR A 297 9.83 1.06 -20.76
CA THR A 297 10.57 0.80 -19.51
C THR A 297 9.58 0.54 -18.38
N PRO A 298 9.46 -0.69 -17.86
CA PRO A 298 8.46 -1.02 -16.85
C PRO A 298 8.91 -0.62 -15.45
N GLN A 299 7.98 -0.07 -14.68
CA GLN A 299 8.05 0.11 -13.23
C GLN A 299 6.94 -0.71 -12.60
N PHE A 300 7.30 -1.64 -11.72
CA PHE A 300 6.33 -2.42 -10.97
C PHE A 300 5.58 -1.53 -9.97
N ILE A 301 4.25 -1.65 -9.93
CA ILE A 301 3.38 -0.90 -9.03
C ILE A 301 2.86 -1.81 -7.92
N VAL A 302 2.18 -2.89 -8.30
CA VAL A 302 1.55 -3.80 -7.34
C VAL A 302 1.28 -5.17 -7.94
N GLU A 303 1.26 -6.19 -7.08
CA GLU A 303 0.77 -7.52 -7.37
C GLU A 303 -0.50 -7.73 -6.55
N THR A 304 -1.57 -8.16 -7.22
CA THR A 304 -2.85 -8.45 -6.56
C THR A 304 -2.79 -9.79 -5.85
N GLU A 305 -3.72 -10.01 -4.91
CA GLU A 305 -4.00 -11.36 -4.47
C GLU A 305 -4.44 -12.25 -5.66
N ALA A 306 -4.25 -13.57 -5.54
CA ALA A 306 -4.67 -14.50 -6.58
C ALA A 306 -6.19 -14.46 -6.72
N PHE A 307 -6.69 -14.17 -7.92
CA PHE A 307 -8.12 -14.21 -8.20
C PHE A 307 -8.51 -15.67 -8.44
N GLY A 308 -9.59 -16.14 -7.80
CA GLY A 308 -10.12 -17.49 -8.06
C GLY A 308 -10.64 -17.69 -9.50
N GLN A 309 -10.62 -16.64 -10.33
CA GLN A 309 -11.11 -16.63 -11.70
C GLN A 309 -10.30 -15.67 -12.59
N ASN A 310 -10.33 -15.93 -13.90
CA ASN A 310 -9.62 -15.18 -14.93
C ASN A 310 -10.41 -13.93 -15.35
N TYR A 311 -10.03 -12.75 -14.85
CA TYR A 311 -10.64 -11.49 -15.28
C TYR A 311 -9.58 -10.46 -15.68
N PRO A 312 -9.74 -9.81 -16.85
CA PRO A 312 -8.81 -8.79 -17.27
C PRO A 312 -8.93 -7.56 -16.35
N VAL A 313 -7.79 -6.96 -16.03
CA VAL A 313 -7.82 -5.67 -15.33
C VAL A 313 -8.17 -4.57 -16.31
N GLN A 314 -9.13 -3.72 -15.95
CA GLN A 314 -9.61 -2.61 -16.76
C GLN A 314 -9.18 -1.28 -16.15
N PHE A 315 -9.03 -0.26 -16.99
CA PHE A 315 -8.46 1.02 -16.62
C PHE A 315 -9.31 2.20 -17.06
N ALA A 316 -9.19 3.31 -16.34
CA ALA A 316 -9.63 4.62 -16.81
C ALA A 316 -8.69 5.71 -16.29
N GLY A 317 -8.52 6.77 -17.07
CA GLY A 317 -7.75 7.95 -16.67
C GLY A 317 -8.64 9.15 -16.37
N LEU A 318 -8.33 9.87 -15.29
CA LEU A 318 -8.99 11.12 -14.91
C LEU A 318 -7.99 12.06 -14.26
N ASP A 319 -7.76 13.23 -14.87
CA ASP A 319 -6.79 14.21 -14.40
C ASP A 319 -5.41 13.55 -14.15
N ARG A 320 -4.81 13.68 -12.97
CA ARG A 320 -3.55 13.01 -12.60
C ARG A 320 -3.71 11.56 -12.15
N PHE A 321 -4.92 11.01 -12.17
CA PHE A 321 -5.21 9.67 -11.63
C PHE A 321 -5.47 8.64 -12.71
N VAL A 322 -5.09 7.39 -12.43
CA VAL A 322 -5.46 6.20 -13.20
C VAL A 322 -6.15 5.21 -12.29
N ALA A 323 -7.45 5.01 -12.50
CA ALA A 323 -8.20 3.97 -11.85
C ALA A 323 -8.00 2.62 -12.55
N PHE A 324 -8.04 1.55 -11.77
CA PHE A 324 -7.93 0.19 -12.29
C PHE A 324 -8.78 -0.77 -11.47
N SER A 325 -9.25 -1.85 -12.09
CA SER A 325 -10.09 -2.83 -11.42
C SER A 325 -9.35 -3.59 -10.33
N TRP A 326 -10.06 -3.86 -9.23
CA TRP A 326 -9.56 -4.58 -8.07
C TRP A 326 -10.61 -5.59 -7.61
N GLY A 327 -10.30 -6.89 -7.73
CA GLY A 327 -11.32 -7.93 -7.53
C GLY A 327 -11.72 -8.17 -6.07
N SER A 328 -10.83 -7.94 -5.10
CA SER A 328 -11.19 -7.98 -3.67
C SER A 328 -10.46 -6.88 -2.91
N MET A 329 -11.23 -6.04 -2.25
CA MET A 329 -10.72 -5.22 -1.17
C MET A 329 -10.25 -6.14 -0.01
N HIS A 330 -9.36 -5.69 0.86
CA HIS A 330 -8.59 -6.60 1.73
C HIS A 330 -9.38 -7.11 2.94
N ARG A 331 -10.27 -6.28 3.49
CA ARG A 331 -11.06 -6.63 4.69
C ARG A 331 -12.55 -6.65 4.45
N SER A 332 -12.98 -6.25 3.26
CA SER A 332 -14.31 -6.43 2.76
C SER A 332 -14.24 -7.41 1.57
N PRO A 333 -15.21 -8.32 1.39
CA PRO A 333 -15.30 -9.14 0.18
C PRO A 333 -15.73 -8.31 -1.05
N GLU A 334 -15.76 -6.98 -0.91
CA GLU A 334 -16.24 -6.05 -1.92
C GLU A 334 -15.22 -5.93 -3.05
N SER A 335 -15.76 -5.70 -4.23
CA SER A 335 -15.01 -5.50 -5.44
C SER A 335 -15.11 -4.04 -5.84
N GLY A 336 -14.05 -3.51 -6.44
CA GLY A 336 -13.98 -2.09 -6.71
C GLY A 336 -12.75 -1.68 -7.49
N ILE A 337 -12.25 -0.49 -7.20
CA ILE A 337 -11.15 0.10 -7.95
C ILE A 337 -9.98 0.49 -7.04
N GLY A 338 -8.77 0.29 -7.55
CA GLY A 338 -7.58 0.98 -7.09
C GLY A 338 -7.37 2.25 -7.92
N VAL A 339 -6.61 3.20 -7.38
CA VAL A 339 -6.20 4.42 -8.08
C VAL A 339 -4.69 4.59 -7.92
N ILE A 340 -4.02 4.94 -9.02
CA ILE A 340 -2.63 5.39 -9.07
C ILE A 340 -2.65 6.92 -9.21
N ASP A 341 -1.88 7.61 -8.37
CA ASP A 341 -1.52 9.01 -8.59
C ASP A 341 -0.27 9.09 -9.47
N LEU A 342 -0.38 9.74 -10.62
CA LEU A 342 0.73 9.87 -11.56
C LEU A 342 1.81 10.83 -11.07
N GLU A 343 1.44 11.77 -10.19
CA GLU A 343 2.36 12.76 -9.61
C GLU A 343 3.29 12.11 -8.59
N SER A 344 2.76 11.39 -7.61
CA SER A 344 3.57 10.68 -6.62
C SER A 344 4.08 9.32 -7.10
N GLY A 345 3.40 8.69 -8.07
CA GLY A 345 3.62 7.29 -8.45
C GLY A 345 3.09 6.28 -7.41
N GLY A 346 2.42 6.75 -6.37
CA GLY A 346 1.77 5.94 -5.35
C GLY A 346 0.42 5.38 -5.83
N TYR A 347 -0.03 4.30 -5.21
CA TYR A 347 -1.37 3.76 -5.44
C TYR A 347 -2.13 3.57 -4.12
N ALA A 348 -3.45 3.53 -4.19
CA ALA A 348 -4.33 3.26 -3.08
C ALA A 348 -5.50 2.40 -3.55
N ARG A 349 -6.03 1.53 -2.69
CA ARG A 349 -7.37 0.99 -2.92
C ARG A 349 -8.37 2.09 -2.59
N TRP A 350 -9.21 2.41 -3.55
CA TRP A 350 -9.98 3.65 -3.57
C TRP A 350 -11.40 3.40 -3.07
N GLN A 351 -12.27 2.84 -3.90
CA GLN A 351 -13.69 2.62 -3.60
C GLN A 351 -14.12 1.21 -3.99
N GLY A 352 -15.07 0.65 -3.24
CA GLY A 352 -15.77 -0.61 -3.53
C GLY A 352 -17.24 -0.39 -3.88
N ALA A 353 -17.92 -1.40 -4.40
CA ALA A 353 -19.38 -1.40 -4.49
C ALA A 353 -19.99 -1.92 -3.18
N ALA A 354 -20.26 -1.01 -2.25
CA ALA A 354 -20.87 -1.35 -0.96
C ALA A 354 -22.22 -2.07 -1.14
N GLY A 355 -22.38 -3.25 -0.54
CA GLY A 355 -23.63 -4.01 -0.62
C GLY A 355 -23.84 -4.86 -1.87
N ALA A 356 -22.91 -4.84 -2.84
CA ALA A 356 -22.80 -5.85 -3.89
C ALA A 356 -22.32 -7.18 -3.27
N ASN A 357 -23.14 -7.75 -2.40
CA ASN A 357 -22.83 -8.94 -1.61
C ASN A 357 -22.82 -10.18 -2.51
N GLY A 358 -21.66 -10.43 -3.13
CA GLY A 358 -21.25 -11.75 -3.57
C GLY A 358 -20.16 -12.27 -2.63
N LEU A 359 -20.20 -13.56 -2.31
CA LEU A 359 -19.06 -14.29 -1.74
C LEU A 359 -17.80 -13.93 -2.54
N PHE A 360 -16.75 -13.43 -1.88
CA PHE A 360 -15.39 -13.21 -2.39
C PHE A 360 -15.24 -13.06 -3.93
N GLY A 361 -14.92 -11.86 -4.39
CA GLY A 361 -14.05 -11.74 -5.57
C GLY A 361 -14.73 -11.81 -6.94
N TRP A 362 -15.87 -11.13 -7.13
CA TRP A 362 -16.32 -10.86 -8.50
C TRP A 362 -15.59 -9.64 -9.06
N PRO A 363 -15.09 -9.70 -10.29
CA PRO A 363 -14.22 -8.66 -10.80
C PRO A 363 -14.98 -7.36 -11.03
N VAL A 364 -14.25 -6.26 -10.96
CA VAL A 364 -14.64 -5.09 -11.73
C VAL A 364 -14.28 -5.36 -13.19
N SER A 365 -15.30 -5.37 -14.04
CA SER A 365 -15.24 -5.82 -15.44
C SER A 365 -15.11 -4.68 -16.43
N ALA A 366 -15.30 -3.43 -16.00
CA ALA A 366 -15.00 -2.22 -16.74
C ALA A 366 -14.76 -1.05 -15.77
N VAL A 367 -13.91 -0.12 -16.15
CA VAL A 367 -13.70 1.16 -15.47
C VAL A 367 -13.77 2.25 -16.53
N VAL A 368 -14.50 3.33 -16.27
CA VAL A 368 -14.70 4.44 -17.21
C VAL A 368 -14.66 5.78 -16.49
N LYS A 369 -14.38 6.85 -17.24
CA LYS A 369 -14.59 8.23 -16.78
C LYS A 369 -15.99 8.68 -17.15
N TRP A 370 -16.82 9.01 -16.18
CA TRP A 370 -18.19 9.48 -16.39
C TRP A 370 -18.51 10.65 -15.46
N GLN A 371 -19.08 11.72 -16.00
CA GLN A 371 -19.45 12.93 -15.25
C GLN A 371 -18.36 13.54 -14.36
N GLY A 372 -17.10 13.41 -14.78
CA GLY A 372 -15.97 13.99 -14.06
C GLY A 372 -15.47 13.15 -12.89
N ASP A 373 -15.95 11.93 -12.73
CA ASP A 373 -15.44 10.95 -11.76
C ASP A 373 -15.22 9.57 -12.43
N PHE A 374 -14.70 8.61 -11.68
CA PHE A 374 -14.63 7.22 -12.09
C PHE A 374 -15.97 6.52 -11.88
N GLY A 375 -16.37 5.73 -12.88
CA GLY A 375 -17.44 4.75 -12.78
C GLY A 375 -16.91 3.37 -13.11
N PHE A 376 -17.53 2.33 -12.56
CA PHE A 376 -17.05 0.97 -12.75
C PHE A 376 -18.19 -0.04 -12.74
N VAL A 377 -17.99 -1.15 -13.44
CA VAL A 377 -18.98 -2.23 -13.54
C VAL A 377 -18.55 -3.38 -12.64
N VAL A 378 -19.45 -3.81 -11.76
CA VAL A 378 -19.28 -5.02 -10.95
C VAL A 378 -20.15 -6.13 -11.54
N SER A 379 -19.48 -7.17 -12.04
CA SER A 379 -20.15 -8.40 -12.45
C SER A 379 -20.61 -9.19 -11.22
N THR A 380 -21.67 -9.97 -11.34
CA THR A 380 -22.18 -10.80 -10.23
C THR A 380 -22.44 -12.24 -10.64
N ALA A 381 -22.52 -13.13 -9.66
CA ALA A 381 -23.01 -14.49 -9.85
C ALA A 381 -24.49 -14.51 -10.24
N THR A 382 -24.93 -15.61 -10.84
CA THR A 382 -26.32 -15.84 -11.24
C THR A 382 -27.26 -15.62 -10.05
N GLY A 383 -28.21 -14.69 -10.20
CA GLY A 383 -29.22 -14.38 -9.18
C GLY A 383 -28.87 -13.25 -8.20
N THR A 384 -27.69 -12.62 -8.32
CA THR A 384 -27.35 -11.38 -7.58
C THR A 384 -27.33 -10.19 -8.54
N VAL A 385 -27.80 -9.02 -8.09
CA VAL A 385 -27.82 -7.80 -8.91
C VAL A 385 -26.43 -7.16 -8.90
N GLY A 386 -25.76 -7.16 -10.05
CA GLY A 386 -24.55 -6.39 -10.33
C GLY A 386 -24.89 -5.10 -11.08
N GLY A 387 -23.88 -4.43 -11.61
CA GLY A 387 -24.09 -3.32 -12.53
C GLY A 387 -23.10 -2.19 -12.45
N PHE A 388 -23.50 -1.05 -12.97
CA PHE A 388 -22.64 0.13 -13.08
C PHE A 388 -22.79 1.02 -11.85
N TYR A 389 -21.66 1.30 -11.23
CA TYR A 389 -21.52 2.14 -10.04
C TYR A 389 -20.75 3.41 -10.40
N GLY A 390 -21.14 4.54 -9.83
CA GLY A 390 -20.50 5.83 -10.09
C GLY A 390 -20.87 6.86 -9.04
N SER A 391 -20.37 8.08 -9.19
CA SER A 391 -20.65 9.16 -8.24
C SER A 391 -22.14 9.54 -8.20
N ASP A 392 -22.65 9.75 -6.99
CA ASP A 392 -23.96 10.34 -6.74
C ASP A 392 -23.85 11.89 -6.74
N ALA A 393 -24.94 12.56 -7.09
CA ALA A 393 -25.10 14.01 -6.95
C ALA A 393 -25.03 14.46 -5.48
N THR A 394 -25.38 13.59 -4.52
CA THR A 394 -25.36 13.87 -3.08
C THR A 394 -24.48 12.87 -2.32
N PRO A 395 -23.14 12.94 -2.48
CA PRO A 395 -22.23 11.92 -1.99
C PRO A 395 -22.34 11.71 -0.48
N VAL A 396 -22.68 10.48 -0.08
CA VAL A 396 -22.51 9.99 1.29
C VAL A 396 -21.13 9.36 1.41
N LEU A 397 -20.41 9.61 2.50
CA LEU A 397 -19.07 9.06 2.68
C LEU A 397 -19.10 7.70 3.40
N ASN A 398 -18.22 6.79 3.02
CA ASN A 398 -18.04 5.50 3.71
C ASN A 398 -17.03 5.65 4.86
N PRO A 399 -17.14 4.86 5.95
CA PRO A 399 -16.02 4.67 6.84
C PRO A 399 -14.82 4.09 6.08
N GLY A 400 -13.64 4.62 6.34
CA GLY A 400 -12.41 4.18 5.70
C GLY A 400 -11.28 4.03 6.71
N PHE A 401 -10.22 3.33 6.32
CA PHE A 401 -9.08 3.13 7.19
C PHE A 401 -7.74 3.18 6.47
N LEU A 402 -6.70 3.53 7.23
CA LEU A 402 -5.31 3.48 6.80
C LEU A 402 -4.48 2.78 7.87
N GLU A 403 -3.60 1.90 7.43
CA GLU A 403 -2.59 1.19 8.23
C GLU A 403 -1.21 1.68 7.80
N THR A 404 -0.47 2.23 8.76
CA THR A 404 0.84 2.81 8.51
C THR A 404 1.87 1.72 8.23
N SER A 405 3.00 2.09 7.63
CA SER A 405 4.19 1.25 7.73
C SER A 405 4.56 1.05 9.21
N VAL A 406 5.16 -0.10 9.49
CA VAL A 406 5.62 -0.51 10.81
C VAL A 406 6.98 0.11 11.06
N SER A 407 7.14 0.71 12.24
CA SER A 407 8.42 1.24 12.72
C SER A 407 9.02 0.30 13.75
N ASP A 408 10.26 -0.13 13.53
CA ASP A 408 11.08 -0.88 14.48
C ASP A 408 12.27 -0.05 15.00
N LEU A 409 12.33 1.23 14.62
CA LEU A 409 13.44 2.16 14.89
C LEU A 409 14.79 1.63 14.39
N ALA A 410 14.77 0.81 13.32
CA ALA A 410 15.93 0.12 12.75
C ALA A 410 16.70 -0.75 13.77
N THR A 411 16.03 -1.26 14.82
CA THR A 411 16.64 -2.09 15.84
C THR A 411 15.71 -3.22 16.29
N ASN A 412 16.27 -4.32 16.80
CA ASN A 412 15.51 -5.42 17.40
C ASN A 412 15.30 -5.26 18.91
N VAL A 413 15.85 -4.20 19.52
CA VAL A 413 15.69 -3.92 20.96
C VAL A 413 14.20 -3.70 21.26
N THR A 414 13.73 -4.13 22.44
CA THR A 414 12.34 -3.87 22.84
C THR A 414 12.15 -2.38 23.05
N LYS A 415 10.98 -1.83 22.72
CA LYS A 415 10.62 -0.43 22.94
C LYS A 415 9.34 -0.35 23.73
N ILE A 416 9.15 0.75 24.43
CA ILE A 416 7.87 1.14 25.02
C ILE A 416 7.27 2.23 24.15
N LEU A 417 6.03 2.01 23.71
CA LEU A 417 5.16 3.03 23.15
C LEU A 417 4.47 3.75 24.31
N ASP A 418 4.80 5.02 24.53
CA ASP A 418 4.27 5.81 25.63
C ASP A 418 2.90 6.39 25.29
N SER A 419 2.80 7.03 24.13
CA SER A 419 1.60 7.73 23.69
C SER A 419 1.52 7.87 22.18
N VAL A 420 0.30 7.97 21.65
CA VAL A 420 0.02 8.30 20.26
C VAL A 420 -0.84 9.55 20.23
N SER A 421 -0.46 10.51 19.40
CA SER A 421 -1.17 11.77 19.22
C SER A 421 -1.70 11.88 17.80
N LEU A 422 -2.89 12.44 17.67
CA LEU A 422 -3.59 12.66 16.40
C LEU A 422 -3.97 14.14 16.29
N THR A 423 -3.81 14.69 15.10
CA THR A 423 -4.29 16.04 14.75
C THR A 423 -5.22 15.93 13.53
N THR A 424 -6.34 16.65 13.58
CA THR A 424 -7.37 16.70 12.54
C THR A 424 -7.74 18.15 12.22
N LYS A 425 -8.38 18.39 11.07
CA LYS A 425 -9.25 19.56 10.91
C LYS A 425 -10.42 19.45 11.93
N PRO A 426 -11.17 20.54 12.21
CA PRO A 426 -12.36 20.45 13.05
C PRO A 426 -13.22 19.23 12.69
N LEU A 427 -13.35 18.30 13.64
CA LEU A 427 -13.86 16.96 13.39
C LEU A 427 -15.32 16.94 12.94
N ASN A 428 -15.59 16.23 11.84
CA ASN A 428 -16.92 15.85 11.36
C ASN A 428 -17.02 14.32 11.31
N GLY A 429 -17.55 13.71 12.38
CA GLY A 429 -17.54 12.26 12.58
C GLY A 429 -16.59 11.83 13.69
N THR A 430 -15.90 10.70 13.54
CA THR A 430 -14.95 10.17 14.53
C THR A 430 -13.70 9.59 13.90
N VAL A 431 -12.58 9.61 14.64
CA VAL A 431 -11.36 8.88 14.27
C VAL A 431 -10.95 7.96 15.42
N GLN A 432 -10.97 6.65 15.18
CA GLN A 432 -10.51 5.65 16.13
C GLN A 432 -9.07 5.25 15.81
N MET A 433 -8.21 5.26 16.84
CA MET A 433 -6.81 4.89 16.74
C MET A 433 -6.56 3.48 17.28
N PHE A 434 -5.68 2.77 16.59
CA PHE A 434 -5.21 1.45 16.99
C PHE A 434 -3.71 1.34 16.84
N TYR A 435 -3.11 0.40 17.55
CA TYR A 435 -1.69 0.04 17.43
C TYR A 435 -1.54 -1.48 17.31
N SER A 436 -0.43 -1.89 16.70
CA SER A 436 0.08 -3.26 16.72
C SER A 436 1.47 -3.27 17.37
N LYS A 437 1.86 -4.40 18.00
CA LYS A 437 3.17 -4.56 18.69
C LYS A 437 4.20 -5.35 17.88
N ASP A 438 3.79 -5.82 16.72
CA ASP A 438 4.53 -6.71 15.85
C ASP A 438 4.04 -6.55 14.41
N THR A 439 4.90 -6.88 13.47
CA THR A 439 4.72 -6.66 12.03
C THR A 439 3.46 -7.33 11.46
N ASN A 440 2.99 -8.41 12.09
CA ASN A 440 1.80 -9.18 11.68
C ASN A 440 0.72 -9.23 12.78
N GLY A 441 0.80 -8.33 13.76
CA GLY A 441 -0.07 -8.34 14.94
C GLY A 441 -1.50 -7.91 14.66
N SER A 442 -2.40 -8.31 15.55
CA SER A 442 -3.75 -7.76 15.60
C SER A 442 -3.73 -6.34 16.16
N PHE A 443 -4.49 -5.45 15.53
CA PHE A 443 -4.64 -4.08 15.99
C PHE A 443 -5.48 -4.00 17.28
N VAL A 444 -4.92 -3.37 18.31
CA VAL A 444 -5.58 -3.09 19.59
C VAL A 444 -6.00 -1.62 19.63
N SER A 445 -7.22 -1.34 20.05
CA SER A 445 -7.73 0.03 20.12
C SER A 445 -7.06 0.82 21.24
N LEU A 446 -6.57 2.03 20.92
CA LEU A 446 -6.08 3.01 21.89
C LEU A 446 -7.21 3.89 22.42
N GLY A 447 -8.17 4.22 21.56
CA GLY A 447 -9.25 5.14 21.86
C GLY A 447 -9.77 5.84 20.61
N THR A 448 -10.75 6.72 20.82
CA THR A 448 -11.46 7.41 19.75
C THR A 448 -11.45 8.92 20.01
N LEU A 449 -11.01 9.68 19.01
CA LEU A 449 -11.28 11.11 18.95
C LEU A 449 -12.72 11.30 18.48
N SER A 450 -13.53 11.92 19.34
CA SER A 450 -14.93 12.22 19.11
C SER A 450 -15.27 13.61 19.66
N GLY A 451 -16.39 14.18 19.23
CA GLY A 451 -16.83 15.52 19.61
C GLY A 451 -16.75 16.49 18.44
N ALA A 452 -17.82 17.24 18.22
CA ALA A 452 -17.91 18.20 17.13
C ALA A 452 -16.77 19.22 17.23
N ALA A 453 -16.08 19.44 16.12
CA ALA A 453 -14.97 20.39 16.01
C ALA A 453 -13.72 20.09 16.88
N ALA A 454 -13.59 18.88 17.44
CA ALA A 454 -12.33 18.48 18.07
C ALA A 454 -11.18 18.47 17.04
N THR A 455 -9.96 18.84 17.44
CA THR A 455 -8.81 18.99 16.52
C THR A 455 -7.62 18.14 16.89
N SER A 456 -7.57 17.60 18.12
CA SER A 456 -6.47 16.75 18.54
C SER A 456 -6.84 15.81 19.68
N ALA A 457 -6.14 14.69 19.76
CA ALA A 457 -6.13 13.77 20.90
C ALA A 457 -4.70 13.30 21.17
N SER A 458 -4.39 13.03 22.44
CA SER A 458 -3.18 12.29 22.83
C SER A 458 -3.61 11.16 23.75
N LEU A 459 -3.33 9.93 23.34
CA LEU A 459 -3.73 8.70 24.02
C LEU A 459 -2.50 7.99 24.56
N SER A 460 -2.51 7.67 25.84
CA SER A 460 -1.45 6.85 26.43
C SER A 460 -1.62 5.39 26.01
N ALA A 461 -0.51 4.74 25.68
CA ALA A 461 -0.47 3.32 25.37
C ALA A 461 0.26 2.52 26.46
N ALA A 462 1.44 3.00 26.89
CA ALA A 462 2.31 2.37 27.89
C ALA A 462 2.56 0.87 27.63
N VAL A 463 2.89 0.52 26.39
CA VAL A 463 3.01 -0.88 25.95
C VAL A 463 4.40 -1.20 25.38
N SER A 464 4.93 -2.37 25.73
CA SER A 464 6.19 -2.86 25.16
C SER A 464 5.98 -3.66 23.88
N GLY A 465 6.85 -3.49 22.89
CA GLY A 465 6.86 -4.22 21.62
C GLY A 465 8.22 -4.16 20.92
N SER A 466 8.45 -5.04 19.95
CA SER A 466 9.66 -5.00 19.10
C SER A 466 9.48 -4.06 17.91
N SER A 467 8.24 -3.82 17.47
CA SER A 467 7.89 -2.85 16.45
C SER A 467 6.49 -2.28 16.72
N PHE A 468 6.18 -1.14 16.11
CA PHE A 468 4.87 -0.52 16.22
C PHE A 468 4.33 -0.16 14.84
N GLY A 469 3.11 -0.62 14.55
CA GLY A 469 2.29 -0.16 13.43
C GLY A 469 1.02 0.49 13.95
N PHE A 470 0.47 1.43 13.18
CA PHE A 470 -0.73 2.17 13.58
C PHE A 470 -1.84 2.02 12.57
N LYS A 471 -3.08 2.07 13.05
CA LYS A 471 -4.26 2.11 12.20
C LYS A 471 -5.18 3.24 12.62
N MET A 472 -5.69 3.96 11.64
CA MET A 472 -6.71 4.98 11.80
C MET A 472 -7.98 4.52 11.10
N LEU A 473 -9.07 4.41 11.85
CA LEU A 473 -10.41 4.17 11.30
C LEU A 473 -11.19 5.49 11.37
N MET A 474 -11.58 5.99 10.21
CA MET A 474 -12.27 7.25 10.02
C MET A 474 -13.73 6.97 9.72
N THR A 475 -14.64 7.52 10.53
CA THR A 475 -16.09 7.33 10.37
C THR A 475 -16.74 8.69 10.12
N PRO A 476 -17.28 8.94 8.92
CA PRO A 476 -17.88 10.22 8.57
C PRO A 476 -19.28 10.39 9.18
N THR A 477 -19.85 11.60 9.06
CA THR A 477 -21.26 11.87 9.39
C THR A 477 -21.95 12.50 8.18
N GLY A 478 -22.66 11.66 7.41
CA GLY A 478 -23.32 12.09 6.17
C GLY A 478 -22.32 12.32 5.03
N SER A 479 -22.37 13.51 4.43
CA SER A 479 -21.55 13.91 3.27
C SER A 479 -20.22 14.56 3.64
N VAL A 480 -19.95 14.77 4.93
CA VAL A 480 -18.69 15.35 5.43
C VAL A 480 -18.02 14.39 6.40
N GLY A 481 -16.74 14.14 6.19
CA GLY A 481 -15.95 13.20 6.97
C GLY A 481 -14.84 13.89 7.76
N PRO A 482 -14.18 13.13 8.66
CA PRO A 482 -13.01 13.65 9.35
C PRO A 482 -11.87 13.86 8.34
N THR A 483 -11.01 14.84 8.61
CA THR A 483 -9.74 15.02 7.88
C THR A 483 -8.59 14.89 8.84
N VAL A 484 -7.77 13.85 8.69
CA VAL A 484 -6.57 13.66 9.51
C VAL A 484 -5.40 14.42 8.87
N LYS A 485 -4.60 15.07 9.71
CA LYS A 485 -3.42 15.86 9.34
C LYS A 485 -2.11 15.23 9.77
N LEU A 486 -2.08 14.67 10.97
CA LEU A 486 -0.88 14.12 11.57
C LEU A 486 -1.26 13.02 12.54
N LEU A 487 -0.55 11.91 12.45
CA LEU A 487 -0.43 10.92 13.50
C LEU A 487 1.03 10.93 13.97
N SER A 488 1.27 10.99 15.28
CA SER A 488 2.63 10.93 15.82
C SER A 488 2.65 10.02 17.03
N ALA A 489 3.56 9.05 17.02
CA ALA A 489 3.78 8.17 18.15
C ALA A 489 5.06 8.52 18.88
N LYS A 490 5.01 8.45 20.21
CA LYS A 490 6.13 8.69 21.10
C LYS A 490 6.54 7.37 21.72
N SER A 491 7.80 6.99 21.51
CA SER A 491 8.36 5.73 22.01
C SER A 491 9.76 5.91 22.57
N HIS A 492 10.23 4.95 23.36
CA HIS A 492 11.62 4.88 23.81
C HIS A 492 12.08 3.42 23.92
N THR A 493 13.39 3.18 23.83
CA THR A 493 13.95 1.82 23.97
C THR A 493 13.88 1.32 25.41
N LEU A 494 13.42 0.07 25.57
CA LEU A 494 13.40 -0.67 26.82
C LEU A 494 14.70 -1.47 26.92
N GLY A 495 15.56 -1.11 27.86
CA GLY A 495 16.65 -1.99 28.28
C GLY A 495 18.07 -1.65 27.83
N LEU A 496 18.42 -0.39 27.60
CA LEU A 496 19.83 -0.01 27.82
C LEU A 496 20.03 0.06 29.34
N VAL A 497 20.63 -0.97 29.92
CA VAL A 497 20.87 -1.09 31.36
C VAL A 497 22.28 -1.60 31.56
N ASP A 498 23.17 -0.79 32.14
CA ASP A 498 24.46 -1.26 32.65
C ASP A 498 24.25 -1.80 34.07
N GLN A 499 24.88 -2.93 34.38
CA GLN A 499 24.94 -3.43 35.75
C GLN A 499 26.10 -2.76 36.47
N VAL A 500 25.79 -1.92 37.46
CA VAL A 500 26.79 -1.34 38.35
C VAL A 500 26.86 -2.18 39.62
N VAL A 501 28.04 -2.73 39.91
CA VAL A 501 28.32 -3.47 41.14
C VAL A 501 29.16 -2.58 42.05
N VAL A 502 28.63 -2.24 43.23
CA VAL A 502 29.37 -1.47 44.24
C VAL A 502 30.05 -2.45 45.19
N ILE A 503 31.39 -2.44 45.20
CA ILE A 503 32.21 -3.31 46.06
C ILE A 503 32.89 -2.44 47.12
N PRO A 504 32.54 -2.58 48.41
CA PRO A 504 33.31 -1.95 49.47
C PRO A 504 34.68 -2.63 49.59
N VAL A 505 35.76 -1.85 49.50
CA VAL A 505 37.13 -2.34 49.70
C VAL A 505 37.69 -1.73 50.97
N ASP A 506 38.04 -2.58 51.94
CA ASP A 506 38.61 -2.14 53.22
C ASP A 506 40.06 -1.66 53.05
N CYS A 507 40.28 -0.36 52.97
CA CYS A 507 41.61 0.24 52.82
C CYS A 507 42.29 0.59 54.17
N THR A 508 42.09 -0.17 55.24
CA THR A 508 42.80 0.02 56.51
C THR A 508 44.26 -0.47 56.47
N ASP A 509 45.10 0.08 57.37
CA ASP A 509 46.51 -0.32 57.53
C ASP A 509 46.68 -1.71 58.18
N GLU A 510 45.68 -2.12 58.95
CA GLU A 510 45.65 -3.36 59.73
C GLU A 510 44.48 -4.22 59.26
N ARG A 511 44.75 -5.17 58.36
CA ARG A 511 43.74 -6.08 57.83
C ARG A 511 43.82 -7.41 58.56
N SER A 512 42.69 -7.88 59.05
CA SER A 512 42.58 -9.23 59.60
C SER A 512 42.18 -10.21 58.50
N GLY A 513 42.91 -11.32 58.38
CA GLY A 513 42.52 -12.43 57.53
C GLY A 513 41.28 -13.15 58.08
N LEU A 514 40.80 -14.15 57.34
CA LEU A 514 39.61 -14.94 57.70
C LEU A 514 39.72 -15.67 59.05
N ASN A 515 40.94 -15.80 59.59
CA ASN A 515 41.24 -16.41 60.89
C ASN A 515 41.37 -15.37 62.02
N GLY A 516 41.03 -14.10 61.78
CA GLY A 516 41.12 -13.00 62.75
C GLY A 516 42.55 -12.54 63.05
N MET A 517 43.57 -13.15 62.45
CA MET A 517 44.96 -12.71 62.58
C MET A 517 45.30 -11.67 61.52
N LEU A 518 46.16 -10.71 61.87
CA LEU A 518 46.66 -9.73 60.92
C LEU A 518 47.31 -10.42 59.72
N THR A 519 46.95 -9.97 58.53
CA THR A 519 47.55 -10.47 57.31
C THR A 519 49.03 -10.07 57.27
N PRO A 520 49.93 -10.90 56.68
CA PRO A 520 51.37 -10.61 56.63
C PRO A 520 51.72 -9.27 55.94
N ASP A 521 50.80 -8.70 55.16
CA ASP A 521 50.96 -7.43 54.46
C ASP A 521 50.43 -6.21 55.24
N SER A 522 49.90 -6.41 56.46
CA SER A 522 49.46 -5.34 57.35
C SER A 522 50.65 -4.54 57.86
N ARG A 523 50.72 -3.24 57.51
CA ARG A 523 51.78 -2.32 57.90
C ARG A 523 51.29 -0.87 57.83
N ARG A 524 51.92 0.00 58.62
CA ARG A 524 51.62 1.45 58.59
C ARG A 524 51.81 2.02 57.18
N GLY A 525 50.77 2.68 56.64
CA GLY A 525 50.72 3.25 55.30
C GLY A 525 50.20 2.31 54.21
N ARG A 526 49.93 1.04 54.52
CA ARG A 526 49.40 0.05 53.57
C ARG A 526 48.02 0.42 53.03
N GLY A 527 47.14 0.93 53.88
CA GLY A 527 45.80 1.36 53.51
C GLY A 527 45.82 2.42 52.42
N ARG A 528 46.75 3.37 52.53
CA ARG A 528 46.96 4.43 51.53
C ARG A 528 47.53 3.92 50.21
N GLU A 529 48.39 2.90 50.25
CA GLU A 529 48.90 2.24 49.03
C GLU A 529 47.77 1.51 48.29
N ILE A 530 46.90 0.81 49.01
CA ILE A 530 45.78 0.08 48.42
C ILE A 530 44.74 1.04 47.86
N ALA A 531 44.38 2.10 48.59
CA ALA A 531 43.49 3.15 48.11
C ALA A 531 43.97 3.72 46.75
N ARG A 532 45.25 4.09 46.65
CA ARG A 532 45.85 4.58 45.40
C ARG A 532 45.85 3.53 44.29
N THR A 533 46.04 2.26 44.63
CA THR A 533 46.03 1.17 43.66
C THR A 533 44.62 0.99 43.09
N VAL A 534 43.60 0.99 43.94
CA VAL A 534 42.19 0.91 43.53
C VAL A 534 41.77 2.13 42.71
N GLU A 535 42.14 3.35 43.14
CA GLU A 535 41.93 4.57 42.34
C GLU A 535 42.62 4.49 40.97
N SER A 536 43.84 3.95 40.90
CA SER A 536 44.58 3.81 39.63
C SER A 536 43.96 2.82 38.65
N LEU A 537 43.06 1.95 39.13
CA LEU A 537 42.30 1.02 38.29
C LEU A 537 41.04 1.66 37.69
N CYS A 538 40.68 2.90 38.06
CA CYS A 538 39.60 3.63 37.39
C CYS A 538 39.86 3.74 35.88
N GLY A 539 38.84 3.44 35.09
CA GLY A 539 38.90 3.40 33.63
C GLY A 539 39.47 2.09 33.06
N SER A 540 40.01 1.19 33.90
CA SER A 540 40.53 -0.11 33.46
C SER A 540 39.48 -1.23 33.56
N ASN A 541 39.68 -2.27 32.74
CA ASN A 541 38.86 -3.47 32.76
C ASN A 541 39.42 -4.49 33.74
N VAL A 542 38.56 -5.00 34.63
CA VAL A 542 38.88 -6.00 35.63
C VAL A 542 37.98 -7.22 35.48
N TYR A 543 38.52 -8.40 35.78
CA TYR A 543 37.71 -9.59 35.92
C TYR A 543 37.08 -9.63 37.31
N PHE A 544 35.77 -9.83 37.36
CA PHE A 544 35.01 -9.97 38.58
C PHE A 544 34.27 -11.31 38.57
N GLN A 545 34.36 -12.02 39.69
CA GLN A 545 33.59 -13.23 39.96
C GLN A 545 32.97 -13.08 41.34
N ASP A 546 31.65 -13.20 41.42
CA ASP A 546 30.96 -13.29 42.69
C ASP A 546 31.19 -14.68 43.28
N VAL A 547 31.73 -14.73 44.50
CA VAL A 547 32.07 -16.00 45.18
C VAL A 547 30.88 -16.49 46.03
N ASP A 548 29.92 -15.61 46.33
CA ASP A 548 28.72 -15.96 47.12
C ASP A 548 27.61 -16.56 46.23
N TRP A 549 27.75 -16.48 44.89
CA TRP A 549 26.89 -17.16 43.91
C TRP A 549 27.72 -18.00 42.92
N PRO A 550 27.89 -19.32 43.18
CA PRO A 550 28.78 -20.18 42.39
C PRO A 550 28.31 -20.47 40.96
N ASP A 551 27.10 -20.06 40.58
CA ASP A 551 26.49 -20.34 39.28
C ASP A 551 26.66 -19.20 38.24
N GLU A 552 27.17 -18.03 38.62
CA GLU A 552 27.46 -16.94 37.66
C GLU A 552 28.92 -17.04 37.16
N PRO A 553 29.16 -17.10 35.82
CA PRO A 553 30.51 -17.12 35.27
C PRO A 553 31.22 -15.77 35.48
N ALA A 554 32.55 -15.81 35.70
CA ALA A 554 33.37 -14.61 35.83
C ALA A 554 33.23 -13.70 34.60
N GLY A 555 32.97 -12.41 34.83
CA GLY A 555 32.76 -11.40 33.79
C GLY A 555 33.83 -10.32 33.80
N THR A 556 33.97 -9.60 32.69
CA THR A 556 34.83 -8.39 32.63
C THR A 556 33.99 -7.15 32.90
N PHE A 557 34.41 -6.34 33.87
CA PHE A 557 33.79 -5.08 34.27
C PHE A 557 34.78 -3.93 34.12
N GLN A 558 34.31 -2.74 33.73
CA GLN A 558 35.12 -1.53 33.80
C GLN A 558 34.90 -0.83 35.14
N ILE A 559 35.98 -0.40 35.81
CA ILE A 559 35.85 0.41 37.03
C ILE A 559 35.54 1.85 36.61
N VAL A 560 34.29 2.28 36.83
CA VAL A 560 33.81 3.60 36.40
C VAL A 560 34.24 4.72 37.36
N SER A 561 34.27 4.44 38.66
CA SER A 561 34.67 5.41 39.68
C SER A 561 35.12 4.71 40.97
N CYS A 562 35.95 5.38 41.75
CA CYS A 562 36.30 5.01 43.11
C CYS A 562 36.06 6.21 44.03
N GLU A 563 35.33 6.00 45.11
CA GLU A 563 35.08 7.02 46.13
C GLU A 563 35.74 6.58 47.44
N MET A 564 36.64 7.43 47.97
CA MET A 564 37.29 7.19 49.24
C MET A 564 36.47 7.82 50.37
N VAL A 565 35.95 6.98 51.25
CA VAL A 565 35.20 7.43 52.43
C VAL A 565 36.11 7.30 53.65
N GLU A 566 36.49 8.43 54.25
CA GLU A 566 37.18 8.43 55.55
C GLU A 566 36.20 8.00 56.64
N LYS A 567 36.57 6.96 57.38
CA LYS A 567 35.81 6.52 58.56
C LYS A 567 36.07 7.56 59.67
N ALA A 568 35.05 8.33 60.00
CA ALA A 568 35.08 9.33 61.08
C ALA A 568 35.33 8.69 62.45
#